data_AF-A0AA94LLT6-F1
#
_entry.id   AF-A0AA94LLT6-F1
#
_cell.length_a   1.000
_cell.length_b   1.000
_cell.length_c   1.000
_cell.angle_alpha   90.00
_cell.angle_beta   90.00
_cell.angle_gamma   90.00
#
_symmetry.space_group_name_H-M   'P 1'
#
loop_
_entity.id
_entity.type
_entity.pdbx_description
1 polymer ?
#
loop_
_entity_poly.entity_id
_entity_poly.type
_entity_poly.pdbx_seq_one_letter_code
_entity_poly.pdbx_strand_id
1 'polypeptide(L)'
;MVNIFCSRDRRDREYGKGDRILRDRHYDYLYDVEGNLILKTPRRRLTQHPNHEVSEESGTHIAWQTGDYAYEWYGNGMLKEVRLPYGKTVRFEYDALGRRTAKLFNGHVFRYLWDGNVMLQEWQYEEKDRPQHSIDEFGRIRMQGEEPVENLVTWVYEEGSYVPVAKIQNGERYTIISDYMGRPVEAYNSYGNVVWQADYDIYGALRNIKGIRDFIPFRQLGQYEDDETRLYYNRFRYYDPRIGNYISQDPIRLAGNNPTLYGYVGDCNTQDDLFGLECGTPKDAQKKIKKGQGPNEISRIDAPQSNVPDSQWHAHGKGKWDGAINLDGSIHDSDPKFSNKTKKWLREHGWKV
;
A
#
# COMPACT_ATOMS: atom_id res chain seq x y z
N MET A 1 7.03 12.74 1.44
CA MET A 1 7.13 13.03 2.88
C MET A 1 8.61 12.96 3.23
N VAL A 2 9.20 14.06 3.67
CA VAL A 2 10.64 14.20 3.94
C VAL A 2 10.96 13.66 5.33
N ASN A 3 12.13 13.04 5.53
CA ASN A 3 12.73 12.63 6.81
C ASN A 3 12.12 13.29 8.07
N ILE A 4 11.14 12.61 8.70
CA ILE A 4 10.44 13.13 9.87
C ILE A 4 11.03 12.53 11.15
N PHE A 5 11.40 13.42 12.06
CA PHE A 5 11.94 13.11 13.37
C PHE A 5 10.86 13.26 14.43
N CYS A 6 10.75 12.30 15.35
CA CYS A 6 9.82 12.43 16.48
C CYS A 6 10.44 13.25 17.61
N SER A 7 11.77 13.37 17.66
CA SER A 7 12.45 14.19 18.66
C SER A 7 12.69 15.62 18.16
N ARG A 8 12.52 16.59 19.06
CA ARG A 8 12.70 18.01 18.75
C ARG A 8 14.12 18.34 18.28
N ASP A 9 15.11 17.60 18.75
CA ASP A 9 16.53 17.73 18.38
C ASP A 9 16.90 16.99 17.09
N ARG A 10 15.97 16.24 16.48
CA ARG A 10 16.15 15.51 15.22
C ARG A 10 17.30 14.51 15.24
N ARG A 11 17.43 13.78 16.35
CA ARG A 11 18.49 12.77 16.56
C ARG A 11 17.96 11.37 16.78
N ASP A 12 16.65 11.18 16.76
CA ASP A 12 16.02 9.89 16.97
C ASP A 12 16.07 8.98 15.73
N ARG A 13 16.53 9.49 14.59
CA ARG A 13 16.62 8.77 13.31
C ARG A 13 17.87 9.16 12.52
N GLU A 14 18.35 8.25 11.69
CA GLU A 14 19.42 8.52 10.71
C GLU A 14 18.98 7.98 9.36
N TYR A 15 19.16 8.80 8.32
CA TYR A 15 18.76 8.50 6.95
C TYR A 15 19.96 8.52 6.01
N GLY A 16 19.97 7.60 5.06
CA GLY A 16 20.94 7.51 3.97
C GLY A 16 20.43 8.16 2.68
N LYS A 17 21.01 7.75 1.54
CA LYS A 17 20.59 8.22 0.21
C LYS A 17 19.14 7.85 -0.07
N GLY A 18 18.41 8.74 -0.76
CA GLY A 18 17.03 8.50 -1.19
C GLY A 18 15.99 8.42 -0.06
N ASP A 19 16.29 8.99 1.13
CA ASP A 19 15.48 8.92 2.35
C ASP A 19 15.30 7.49 2.91
N ARG A 20 16.30 6.63 2.65
CA ARG A 20 16.41 5.30 3.24
C ARG A 20 16.70 5.41 4.74
N ILE A 21 15.83 4.90 5.61
CA ILE A 21 16.13 4.85 7.05
C ILE A 21 17.30 3.89 7.29
N LEU A 22 18.30 4.31 8.06
CA LEU A 22 19.41 3.44 8.46
C LEU A 22 19.31 3.05 9.93
N ARG A 23 18.73 3.93 10.74
CA ARG A 23 18.63 3.77 12.19
C ARG A 23 17.47 4.58 12.74
N ASP A 24 16.78 4.04 13.73
CA ASP A 24 15.88 4.82 14.58
C ASP A 24 16.20 4.63 16.08
N ARG A 25 15.31 5.06 16.96
CA ARG A 25 15.50 4.95 18.42
C ARG A 25 15.68 3.49 18.88
N HIS A 26 15.09 2.53 18.18
CA HIS A 26 15.03 1.16 18.64
C HIS A 26 15.70 0.15 17.69
N TYR A 27 15.90 0.44 16.40
CA TYR A 27 16.41 -0.53 15.42
C TYR A 27 17.45 0.09 14.49
N ASP A 28 18.34 -0.79 14.01
CA ASP A 28 19.18 -0.57 12.84
C ASP A 28 18.58 -1.34 11.63
N TYR A 29 18.74 -0.77 10.44
CA TYR A 29 18.11 -1.23 9.21
C TYR A 29 19.17 -1.49 8.13
N LEU A 30 19.15 -2.69 7.55
CA LEU A 30 20.11 -3.13 6.54
C LEU A 30 19.37 -3.49 5.25
N TYR A 31 19.96 -3.10 4.13
CA TYR A 31 19.36 -3.23 2.80
C TYR A 31 20.30 -3.97 1.86
N ASP A 32 19.72 -4.65 0.87
CA ASP A 32 20.46 -5.21 -0.25
C ASP A 32 20.92 -4.12 -1.24
N VAL A 33 21.63 -4.53 -2.29
CA VAL A 33 22.13 -3.66 -3.35
C VAL A 33 21.03 -3.04 -4.22
N GLU A 34 19.85 -3.65 -4.24
CA GLU A 34 18.67 -3.15 -4.96
C GLU A 34 17.85 -2.17 -4.12
N GLY A 35 18.20 -2.02 -2.84
CA GLY A 35 17.54 -1.12 -1.92
C GLY A 35 16.33 -1.73 -1.21
N ASN A 36 16.21 -3.05 -1.12
CA ASN A 36 15.17 -3.70 -0.33
C ASN A 36 15.68 -3.97 1.09
N LEU A 37 14.85 -3.71 2.11
CA LEU A 37 15.19 -3.99 3.50
C LEU A 37 15.36 -5.50 3.67
N ILE A 38 16.50 -5.96 4.18
CA ILE A 38 16.80 -7.39 4.40
C ILE A 38 16.92 -7.74 5.88
N LEU A 39 17.25 -6.76 6.75
CA LEU A 39 17.28 -6.96 8.20
C LEU A 39 16.85 -5.70 8.94
N LYS A 40 16.02 -5.86 9.96
CA LYS A 40 15.70 -4.85 10.98
C LYS A 40 16.02 -5.43 12.35
N THR A 41 17.09 -4.96 12.97
CA THR A 41 17.63 -5.52 14.22
C THR A 41 17.50 -4.54 15.38
N PRO A 42 17.09 -4.96 16.59
CA PRO A 42 17.03 -4.08 17.75
C PRO A 42 18.41 -3.49 18.08
N ARG A 43 18.44 -2.22 18.47
CA ARG A 43 19.62 -1.53 18.99
C ARG A 43 19.97 -2.11 20.36
N ARG A 44 20.63 -3.26 20.39
CA ARG A 44 21.25 -3.80 21.60
C ARG A 44 22.27 -2.76 22.06
N ARG A 45 22.09 -2.18 23.25
CA ARG A 45 23.15 -1.37 23.87
C ARG A 45 24.39 -2.27 23.96
N LEU A 46 25.43 -2.00 23.15
CA LEU A 46 26.74 -2.66 23.06
C LEU A 46 27.00 -3.72 21.96
N THR A 47 26.36 -3.66 20.80
CA THR A 47 27.02 -4.18 19.58
C THR A 47 26.86 -3.22 18.42
N GLN A 48 27.96 -2.59 18.01
CA GLN A 48 28.07 -1.96 16.70
C GLN A 48 27.92 -3.08 15.67
N HIS A 49 26.73 -3.24 15.09
CA HIS A 49 26.67 -3.78 13.75
C HIS A 49 27.18 -2.65 12.85
N PRO A 50 28.38 -2.74 12.27
CA PRO A 50 28.81 -1.74 11.32
C PRO A 50 27.76 -1.73 10.20
N ASN A 51 27.15 -0.56 9.97
CA ASN A 51 26.24 -0.31 8.86
C ASN A 51 27.02 -0.49 7.55
N HIS A 52 27.24 -1.74 7.13
CA HIS A 52 27.76 -2.05 5.82
C HIS A 52 26.56 -2.28 4.92
N GLU A 53 26.47 -1.47 3.86
CA GLU A 53 25.84 -1.92 2.64
C GLU A 53 26.43 -3.30 2.32
N VAL A 54 25.57 -4.31 2.24
CA VAL A 54 26.01 -5.66 1.91
C VAL A 54 26.35 -5.66 0.43
N SER A 55 27.61 -5.38 0.09
CA SER A 55 28.12 -5.72 -1.23
C SER A 55 28.32 -7.24 -1.29
N GLU A 56 28.00 -7.86 -2.42
CA GLU A 56 28.29 -9.28 -2.66
C GLU A 56 29.77 -9.63 -2.42
N GLU A 57 30.67 -8.65 -2.53
CA GLU A 57 32.11 -8.82 -2.32
C GLU A 57 32.53 -8.97 -0.84
N SER A 58 31.70 -8.52 0.12
CA SER A 58 32.13 -8.43 1.54
C SER A 58 31.88 -9.70 2.36
N GLY A 59 31.22 -10.73 1.83
CA GLY A 59 31.10 -12.06 2.47
C GLY A 59 30.47 -12.07 3.87
N THR A 60 29.97 -10.95 4.39
CA THR A 60 29.31 -10.87 5.69
C THR A 60 27.90 -11.42 5.54
N HIS A 61 27.76 -12.73 5.77
CA HIS A 61 26.47 -13.36 5.99
C HIS A 61 25.83 -12.74 7.23
N ILE A 62 24.92 -11.79 7.02
CA ILE A 62 24.09 -11.26 8.10
C ILE A 62 23.07 -12.34 8.42
N ALA A 63 23.35 -13.12 9.46
CA ALA A 63 22.45 -14.14 9.96
C ALA A 63 21.43 -13.50 10.89
N TRP A 64 20.14 -13.77 10.63
CA TRP A 64 19.05 -13.47 11.56
C TRP A 64 19.34 -14.03 12.96
N GLN A 65 19.04 -13.24 14.00
CA GLN A 65 19.07 -13.67 15.39
C GLN A 65 17.72 -13.42 16.07
N THR A 66 17.49 -14.09 17.20
CA THR A 66 16.31 -13.83 18.04
C THR A 66 16.24 -12.34 18.40
N GLY A 67 15.09 -11.72 18.10
CA GLY A 67 14.87 -10.28 18.21
C GLY A 67 14.81 -9.55 16.86
N ASP A 68 15.37 -10.12 15.80
CA ASP A 68 15.45 -9.49 14.48
C ASP A 68 14.21 -9.75 13.63
N TYR A 69 13.94 -8.84 12.70
CA TYR A 69 13.17 -9.16 11.51
C TYR A 69 14.14 -9.37 10.37
N ALA A 70 13.99 -10.48 9.63
CA ALA A 70 14.68 -10.68 8.36
C ALA A 70 13.65 -10.77 7.23
N TYR A 71 14.03 -10.26 6.06
CA TYR A 71 13.16 -10.12 4.91
C TYR A 71 13.82 -10.74 3.69
N GLU A 72 13.07 -11.54 2.95
CA GLU A 72 13.48 -12.03 1.64
C GLU A 72 12.56 -11.50 0.57
N TRP A 73 13.13 -11.27 -0.61
CA TRP A 73 12.46 -10.67 -1.76
C TRP A 73 12.53 -11.62 -2.96
N TYR A 74 11.51 -11.60 -3.79
CA TYR A 74 11.58 -12.17 -5.12
C TYR A 74 12.43 -11.26 -6.03
N GLY A 75 13.02 -11.81 -7.08
CA GLY A 75 13.82 -11.01 -8.04
C GLY A 75 13.04 -9.97 -8.83
N ASN A 76 11.71 -9.92 -8.68
CA ASN A 76 10.85 -8.86 -9.22
C ASN A 76 10.56 -7.75 -8.19
N GLY A 77 11.20 -7.77 -7.02
CA GLY A 77 11.04 -6.77 -5.96
C GLY A 77 9.85 -6.98 -5.01
N MET A 78 9.10 -8.08 -5.15
CA MET A 78 7.97 -8.39 -4.25
C MET A 78 8.45 -9.09 -2.97
N LEU A 79 7.90 -8.72 -1.82
CA LEU A 79 8.29 -9.32 -0.53
C LEU A 79 7.87 -10.79 -0.51
N LYS A 80 8.84 -11.69 -0.42
CA LYS A 80 8.63 -13.14 -0.45
C LYS A 80 8.37 -13.70 0.94
N GLU A 81 9.20 -13.30 1.90
CA GLU A 81 9.19 -13.87 3.24
C GLU A 81 9.59 -12.84 4.29
N VAL A 82 8.98 -12.92 5.47
CA VAL A 82 9.42 -12.21 6.68
C VAL A 82 9.62 -13.21 7.80
N ARG A 83 10.86 -13.34 8.28
CA ARG A 83 11.18 -14.04 9.52
C ARG A 83 11.07 -13.09 10.69
N LEU A 84 10.18 -13.41 11.62
CA LEU A 84 9.81 -12.58 12.77
C LEU A 84 10.80 -12.75 13.93
N PRO A 85 10.85 -11.82 14.91
CA PRO A 85 11.76 -11.84 16.05
C PRO A 85 11.79 -13.11 16.90
N TYR A 86 10.69 -13.85 16.90
CA TYR A 86 10.52 -15.09 17.64
C TYR A 86 10.71 -16.34 16.76
N GLY A 87 11.21 -16.17 15.54
CA GLY A 87 11.66 -17.24 14.65
C GLY A 87 10.60 -17.84 13.73
N LYS A 88 9.31 -17.49 13.89
CA LYS A 88 8.29 -17.87 12.89
C LYS A 88 8.43 -17.03 11.64
N THR A 89 7.89 -17.57 10.57
CA THR A 89 8.02 -17.03 9.23
C THR A 89 6.64 -16.79 8.62
N VAL A 90 6.47 -15.62 7.99
CA VAL A 90 5.33 -15.27 7.15
C VAL A 90 5.78 -15.32 5.69
N ARG A 91 5.08 -16.06 4.84
CA ARG A 91 5.37 -16.13 3.39
C ARG A 91 4.25 -15.52 2.58
N PHE A 92 4.58 -14.95 1.43
CA PHE A 92 3.61 -14.31 0.55
C PHE A 92 3.69 -14.88 -0.87
N GLU A 93 2.54 -14.99 -1.51
CA GLU A 93 2.40 -15.40 -2.91
C GLU A 93 1.64 -14.33 -3.69
N TYR A 94 1.96 -14.20 -4.97
CA TYR A 94 1.39 -13.18 -5.84
C TYR A 94 1.00 -13.76 -7.20
N ASP A 95 0.06 -13.11 -7.85
CA ASP A 95 -0.22 -13.35 -9.27
C ASP A 95 0.74 -12.56 -10.17
N ALA A 96 0.65 -12.79 -11.49
CA ALA A 96 1.47 -12.12 -12.49
C ALA A 96 1.23 -10.59 -12.59
N LEU A 97 0.16 -10.07 -11.98
CA LEU A 97 -0.14 -8.64 -11.91
C LEU A 97 0.39 -8.00 -10.61
N GLY A 98 1.06 -8.78 -9.75
CA GLY A 98 1.61 -8.32 -8.47
C GLY A 98 0.57 -8.23 -7.35
N ARG A 99 -0.61 -8.84 -7.50
CA ARG A 99 -1.63 -8.89 -6.44
C ARG A 99 -1.37 -10.08 -5.54
N ARG A 100 -1.40 -9.88 -4.23
CA ARG A 100 -1.15 -10.94 -3.25
C ARG A 100 -2.28 -11.97 -3.29
N THR A 101 -1.97 -13.22 -3.59
CA THR A 101 -2.94 -14.33 -3.67
C THR A 101 -2.94 -15.19 -2.41
N ALA A 102 -1.84 -15.22 -1.66
CA ALA A 102 -1.79 -15.85 -0.35
C ALA A 102 -0.80 -15.21 0.62
N LYS A 103 -1.09 -15.43 1.91
CA LYS A 103 -0.15 -15.32 3.03
C LYS A 103 -0.15 -16.66 3.76
N LEU A 104 1.03 -17.20 4.05
CA LEU A 104 1.19 -18.41 4.86
C LEU A 104 1.81 -18.02 6.20
N PHE A 105 1.17 -18.42 7.28
CA PHE A 105 1.67 -18.16 8.61
C PHE A 105 1.12 -19.18 9.60
N ASN A 106 2.00 -19.70 10.46
CA ASN A 106 1.64 -20.56 11.58
C ASN A 106 0.78 -21.80 11.19
N GLY A 107 1.08 -22.43 10.06
CA GLY A 107 0.34 -23.60 9.57
C GLY A 107 -1.01 -23.30 8.94
N HIS A 108 -1.32 -22.02 8.69
CA HIS A 108 -2.52 -21.59 7.97
C HIS A 108 -2.15 -20.91 6.65
N VAL A 109 -3.04 -21.09 5.67
CA VAL A 109 -3.05 -20.34 4.42
C VAL A 109 -4.17 -19.33 4.49
N PHE A 110 -3.85 -18.06 4.29
CA PHE A 110 -4.79 -16.97 4.09
C PHE A 110 -4.83 -16.68 2.60
N ARG A 111 -6.00 -16.82 1.97
CA ARG A 111 -6.21 -16.56 0.56
C ARG A 111 -6.90 -15.22 0.35
N TYR A 112 -6.61 -14.63 -0.80
CA TYR A 112 -7.17 -13.34 -1.19
C TYR A 112 -7.69 -13.38 -2.62
N LEU A 113 -8.94 -12.97 -2.81
CA LEU A 113 -9.55 -12.77 -4.12
C LEU A 113 -9.69 -11.29 -4.40
N TRP A 114 -9.41 -10.89 -5.64
CA TRP A 114 -9.36 -9.50 -6.06
C TRP A 114 -10.40 -9.21 -7.13
N ASP A 115 -11.08 -8.07 -7.01
CA ASP A 115 -11.84 -7.46 -8.10
C ASP A 115 -11.08 -6.22 -8.59
N GLY A 116 -10.54 -6.29 -9.81
CA GLY A 116 -9.58 -5.30 -10.31
C GLY A 116 -8.39 -5.13 -9.35
N ASN A 117 -8.39 -4.02 -8.61
CA ASN A 117 -7.33 -3.62 -7.67
C ASN A 117 -7.79 -3.56 -6.20
N VAL A 118 -9.02 -3.95 -5.88
CA VAL A 118 -9.50 -4.04 -4.49
C VAL A 118 -9.58 -5.50 -4.04
N MET A 119 -9.31 -5.75 -2.76
CA MET A 119 -9.37 -7.09 -2.16
C MET A 119 -10.82 -7.43 -1.83
N LEU A 120 -11.47 -8.22 -2.67
CA LEU A 120 -12.89 -8.52 -2.56
C LEU A 120 -13.18 -9.52 -1.43
N GLN A 121 -12.38 -10.58 -1.34
CA GLN A 121 -12.59 -11.64 -0.35
C GLN A 121 -11.29 -12.11 0.24
N GLU A 122 -11.39 -12.59 1.47
CA GLU A 122 -10.34 -13.35 2.12
C GLU A 122 -10.92 -14.53 2.90
N TRP A 123 -10.15 -15.60 3.00
CA TRP A 123 -10.53 -16.77 3.78
C TRP A 123 -9.27 -17.50 4.24
N GLN A 124 -9.42 -18.39 5.20
CA GLN A 124 -8.29 -19.15 5.73
C GLN A 124 -8.64 -20.60 5.99
N TYR A 125 -7.64 -21.48 5.85
CA TYR A 125 -7.74 -22.90 6.15
C TYR A 125 -6.35 -23.43 6.57
N GLU A 126 -6.29 -24.66 7.07
CA GLU A 126 -5.02 -25.28 7.47
C GLU A 126 -4.16 -25.63 6.24
N GLU A 127 -2.86 -25.36 6.34
CA GLU A 127 -1.92 -25.57 5.23
C GLU A 127 -1.86 -27.02 4.73
N LYS A 128 -2.13 -27.98 5.62
CA LYS A 128 -2.20 -29.42 5.26
C LYS A 128 -3.30 -29.74 4.24
N ASP A 129 -4.36 -28.93 4.21
CA ASP A 129 -5.52 -29.11 3.32
C ASP A 129 -5.35 -28.34 2.01
N ARG A 130 -4.19 -27.68 1.82
CA ARG A 130 -3.87 -26.96 0.59
C ARG A 130 -3.82 -27.92 -0.59
N PRO A 131 -4.57 -27.68 -1.67
CA PRO A 131 -4.56 -28.55 -2.84
C PRO A 131 -3.17 -28.60 -3.49
N GLN A 132 -2.74 -29.80 -3.87
CA GLN A 132 -1.48 -29.96 -4.60
C GLN A 132 -1.64 -29.56 -6.06
N HIS A 133 -0.53 -29.15 -6.66
CA HIS A 133 -0.44 -28.89 -8.09
C HIS A 133 0.26 -30.06 -8.80
N SER A 134 -0.20 -30.45 -9.98
CA SER A 134 0.55 -31.26 -10.93
C SER A 134 0.89 -30.44 -12.16
N ILE A 135 2.01 -30.78 -12.80
CA ILE A 135 2.41 -30.21 -14.09
C ILE A 135 2.20 -31.33 -15.11
N ASP A 136 1.41 -31.06 -16.16
CA ASP A 136 1.23 -32.02 -17.25
C ASP A 136 2.41 -32.01 -18.23
N GLU A 137 2.42 -32.95 -19.18
CA GLU A 137 3.47 -33.12 -20.20
C GLU A 137 3.70 -31.86 -21.06
N PHE A 138 2.77 -30.90 -21.04
CA PHE A 138 2.83 -29.64 -21.76
C PHE A 138 3.18 -28.45 -20.87
N GLY A 139 3.58 -28.70 -19.62
CA GLY A 139 3.94 -27.66 -18.65
C GLY A 139 2.74 -26.92 -18.03
N ARG A 140 1.51 -27.41 -18.21
CA ARG A 140 0.32 -26.76 -17.63
C ARG A 140 0.15 -27.19 -16.19
N ILE A 141 -0.07 -26.21 -15.33
CA ILE A 141 -0.33 -26.43 -13.91
C ILE A 141 -1.80 -26.80 -13.74
N ARG A 142 -2.08 -27.95 -13.11
CA ARG A 142 -3.43 -28.39 -12.73
C ARG A 142 -3.53 -28.51 -11.22
N MET A 143 -4.62 -28.01 -10.66
CA MET A 143 -4.96 -28.21 -9.26
C MET A 143 -5.55 -29.61 -9.09
N GLN A 144 -5.06 -30.36 -8.11
CA GLN A 144 -5.49 -31.73 -7.83
C GLN A 144 -6.68 -31.80 -6.85
N GLY A 145 -7.32 -30.67 -6.57
CA GLY A 145 -8.48 -30.55 -5.69
C GLY A 145 -9.01 -29.12 -5.66
N GLU A 146 -10.19 -28.95 -5.07
CA GLU A 146 -10.76 -27.63 -4.81
C GLU A 146 -10.12 -27.01 -3.57
N GLU A 147 -9.99 -25.69 -3.58
CA GLU A 147 -9.46 -24.95 -2.45
C GLU A 147 -10.51 -24.84 -1.34
N PRO A 148 -10.21 -25.25 -0.09
CA PRO A 148 -11.15 -25.11 1.01
C PRO A 148 -11.54 -23.64 1.23
N VAL A 149 -12.82 -23.39 1.48
CA VAL A 149 -13.34 -22.06 1.77
C VAL A 149 -14.01 -22.09 3.14
N GLU A 150 -13.27 -21.65 4.16
CA GLU A 150 -13.73 -21.53 5.54
C GLU A 150 -13.49 -20.10 6.05
N ASN A 151 -14.35 -19.63 6.96
CA ASN A 151 -14.25 -18.29 7.56
C ASN A 151 -14.21 -17.15 6.52
N LEU A 152 -14.89 -17.33 5.39
CA LEU A 152 -14.93 -16.36 4.30
C LEU A 152 -15.40 -14.98 4.78
N VAL A 153 -14.58 -13.99 4.50
CA VAL A 153 -14.88 -12.58 4.65
C VAL A 153 -15.06 -11.99 3.26
N THR A 154 -16.15 -11.28 3.06
CA THR A 154 -16.36 -10.45 1.86
C THR A 154 -16.36 -8.98 2.25
N TRP A 155 -15.53 -8.21 1.56
CA TRP A 155 -15.42 -6.77 1.72
C TRP A 155 -16.25 -6.08 0.64
N VAL A 156 -17.07 -5.11 1.05
CA VAL A 156 -17.87 -4.28 0.14
C VAL A 156 -17.25 -2.90 0.10
N TYR A 157 -17.12 -2.35 -1.09
CA TYR A 157 -16.52 -1.04 -1.34
C TYR A 157 -17.54 -0.07 -1.90
N GLU A 158 -17.29 1.22 -1.68
CA GLU A 158 -17.94 2.28 -2.45
C GLU A 158 -17.63 2.09 -3.95
N GLU A 159 -18.61 2.36 -4.81
CA GLU A 159 -18.49 2.11 -6.25
C GLU A 159 -17.33 2.90 -6.88
N GLY A 160 -16.44 2.20 -7.58
CA GLY A 160 -15.29 2.81 -8.26
C GLY A 160 -14.20 3.35 -7.32
N SER A 161 -14.27 3.00 -6.03
CA SER A 161 -13.46 3.57 -4.95
C SER A 161 -12.72 2.46 -4.18
N TYR A 162 -11.73 2.87 -3.38
CA TYR A 162 -10.97 1.98 -2.48
C TYR A 162 -11.52 2.01 -1.04
N VAL A 163 -12.59 2.76 -0.80
CA VAL A 163 -13.18 2.95 0.52
C VAL A 163 -14.05 1.74 0.87
N PRO A 164 -13.68 0.94 1.90
CA PRO A 164 -14.52 -0.16 2.35
C PRO A 164 -15.71 0.40 3.14
N VAL A 165 -16.91 -0.11 2.83
CA VAL A 165 -18.18 0.33 3.43
C VAL A 165 -18.86 -0.77 4.22
N ALA A 166 -18.54 -2.04 3.97
CA ALA A 166 -19.05 -3.14 4.77
C ALA A 166 -18.12 -4.36 4.80
N LYS A 167 -18.28 -5.14 5.87
CA LYS A 167 -17.71 -6.48 6.05
C LYS A 167 -18.85 -7.48 6.18
N ILE A 168 -18.79 -8.58 5.45
CA ILE A 168 -19.74 -9.69 5.56
C ILE A 168 -18.95 -10.94 5.95
N GLN A 169 -19.34 -11.57 7.07
CA GLN A 169 -18.66 -12.76 7.57
C GLN A 169 -19.65 -13.60 8.39
N ASN A 170 -19.71 -14.91 8.12
CA ASN A 170 -20.55 -15.87 8.87
C ASN A 170 -22.04 -15.47 8.97
N GLY A 171 -22.58 -14.85 7.92
CA GLY A 171 -23.97 -14.36 7.89
C GLY A 171 -24.19 -13.01 8.58
N GLU A 172 -23.22 -12.51 9.35
CA GLU A 172 -23.25 -11.18 9.94
C GLU A 172 -22.80 -10.11 8.94
N ARG A 173 -23.32 -8.90 9.13
CA ARG A 173 -22.99 -7.71 8.34
C ARG A 173 -22.53 -6.61 9.27
N TYR A 174 -21.39 -6.01 8.93
CA TYR A 174 -20.84 -4.88 9.66
C TYR A 174 -20.72 -3.68 8.73
N THR A 175 -21.26 -2.54 9.14
CA THR A 175 -21.13 -1.28 8.42
C THR A 175 -19.85 -0.59 8.85
N ILE A 176 -19.05 -0.13 7.89
CA ILE A 176 -17.80 0.57 8.12
C ILE A 176 -18.02 2.05 7.83
N ILE A 177 -17.64 2.91 8.78
CA ILE A 177 -17.64 4.35 8.63
C ILE A 177 -16.18 4.80 8.43
N SER A 178 -15.96 5.59 7.40
CA SER A 178 -14.65 6.11 7.03
C SER A 178 -14.56 7.62 7.22
N ASP A 179 -13.34 8.13 7.38
CA ASP A 179 -13.08 9.57 7.42
C ASP A 179 -13.14 10.22 6.03
N TYR A 180 -12.81 11.52 5.95
CA TYR A 180 -12.84 12.30 4.72
C TYR A 180 -11.85 11.82 3.63
N MET A 181 -10.82 11.05 4.02
CA MET A 181 -9.88 10.41 3.09
C MET A 181 -10.32 9.00 2.72
N GLY A 182 -11.36 8.46 3.36
CA GLY A 182 -11.83 7.11 3.12
C GLY A 182 -11.14 6.04 3.98
N ARG A 183 -10.45 6.42 5.05
CA ARG A 183 -9.86 5.50 6.03
C ARG A 183 -10.91 5.03 7.03
N PRO A 184 -11.03 3.73 7.33
CA PRO A 184 -12.00 3.25 8.30
C PRO A 184 -11.76 3.80 9.71
N VAL A 185 -12.73 4.48 10.32
CA VAL A 185 -12.62 4.98 11.70
C VAL A 185 -13.47 4.17 12.68
N GLU A 186 -14.59 3.62 12.21
CA GLU A 186 -15.53 2.85 13.05
C GLU A 186 -16.17 1.70 12.26
N ALA A 187 -16.56 0.64 12.95
CA ALA A 187 -17.42 -0.41 12.42
C ALA A 187 -18.52 -0.79 13.41
N TYR A 188 -19.71 -0.99 12.87
CA TYR A 188 -20.95 -1.28 13.60
C TYR A 188 -21.50 -2.64 13.21
N ASN A 189 -22.04 -3.40 14.17
CA ASN A 189 -22.80 -4.60 13.86
C ASN A 189 -24.25 -4.29 13.44
N SER A 190 -25.00 -5.34 13.07
CA SER A 190 -26.40 -5.28 12.67
C SER A 190 -27.36 -4.66 13.70
N TYR A 191 -26.97 -4.62 14.98
CA TYR A 191 -27.72 -4.01 16.08
C TYR A 191 -27.36 -2.54 16.32
N GLY A 192 -26.43 -1.96 15.55
CA GLY A 192 -25.96 -0.58 15.73
C GLY A 192 -24.94 -0.40 16.86
N ASN A 193 -24.32 -1.48 17.35
CA ASN A 193 -23.26 -1.39 18.35
C ASN A 193 -21.88 -1.26 17.68
N VAL A 194 -21.04 -0.39 18.22
CA VAL A 194 -19.63 -0.25 17.81
C VAL A 194 -18.86 -1.52 18.18
N VAL A 195 -18.39 -2.25 17.16
CA VAL A 195 -17.55 -3.46 17.33
C VAL A 195 -16.06 -3.19 17.10
N TRP A 196 -15.74 -2.11 16.37
CA TRP A 196 -14.38 -1.68 16.12
C TRP A 196 -14.33 -0.16 15.99
N GLN A 197 -13.29 0.47 16.52
CA GLN A 197 -13.02 1.91 16.36
C GLN A 197 -11.53 2.15 16.53
N ALA A 198 -10.97 3.09 15.76
CA ALA A 198 -9.59 3.51 15.93
C ALA A 198 -9.35 4.93 15.41
N ASP A 199 -8.36 5.59 16.00
CA ASP A 199 -7.76 6.81 15.48
C ASP A 199 -6.48 6.49 14.71
N TYR A 200 -5.95 7.46 13.96
CA TYR A 200 -4.70 7.31 13.21
C TYR A 200 -3.71 8.40 13.62
N ASP A 201 -2.43 8.05 13.72
CA ASP A 201 -1.39 9.07 13.71
C ASP A 201 -1.04 9.51 12.27
N ILE A 202 -0.14 10.48 12.15
CA ILE A 202 0.22 11.09 10.86
C ILE A 202 0.85 10.13 9.85
N TYR A 203 1.32 8.95 10.30
CA TYR A 203 1.87 7.88 9.46
C TYR A 203 0.85 6.77 9.22
N GLY A 204 -0.40 6.94 9.64
CA GLY A 204 -1.43 5.93 9.51
C GLY A 204 -1.34 4.80 10.54
N ALA A 205 -0.52 4.93 11.60
CA ALA A 205 -0.52 3.93 12.66
C ALA A 205 -1.76 4.09 13.54
N LEU A 206 -2.46 2.98 13.82
CA LEU A 206 -3.64 3.00 14.68
C LEU A 206 -3.35 3.45 16.12
N ARG A 207 -4.28 4.21 16.69
CA ARG A 207 -4.34 4.73 18.06
C ARG A 207 -5.74 4.49 18.64
N ASN A 208 -5.87 4.55 19.96
CA ASN A 208 -7.16 4.52 20.67
C ASN A 208 -8.13 3.39 20.21
N ILE A 209 -7.59 2.19 20.00
CA ILE A 209 -8.34 1.08 19.40
C ILE A 209 -9.37 0.54 20.40
N LYS A 210 -10.59 0.37 19.92
CA LYS A 210 -11.66 -0.41 20.56
C LYS A 210 -11.95 -1.63 19.69
N GLY A 211 -12.07 -2.80 20.30
CA GLY A 211 -12.29 -4.07 19.59
C GLY A 211 -10.99 -4.77 19.18
N ILE A 212 -11.10 -5.75 18.29
CA ILE A 212 -9.96 -6.55 17.81
C ILE A 212 -9.29 -5.82 16.65
N ARG A 213 -7.97 -5.60 16.73
CA ARG A 213 -7.24 -4.73 15.79
C ARG A 213 -7.38 -5.12 14.32
N ASP A 214 -7.26 -6.41 14.03
CA ASP A 214 -7.34 -6.99 12.68
C ASP A 214 -8.79 -7.18 12.20
N PHE A 215 -9.78 -6.80 13.01
CA PHE A 215 -11.19 -6.88 12.60
C PHE A 215 -11.45 -6.07 11.32
N ILE A 216 -10.84 -4.88 11.20
CA ILE A 216 -10.73 -4.10 9.97
C ILE A 216 -9.23 -3.97 9.62
N PRO A 217 -8.74 -4.61 8.54
CA PRO A 217 -7.31 -4.59 8.20
C PRO A 217 -6.90 -3.38 7.34
N PHE A 218 -7.85 -2.58 6.84
CA PHE A 218 -7.53 -1.46 5.94
C PHE A 218 -6.99 -0.22 6.66
N ARG A 219 -6.05 0.49 6.03
CA ARG A 219 -5.36 1.66 6.60
C ARG A 219 -5.57 2.89 5.71
N GLN A 220 -4.52 3.48 5.15
CA GLN A 220 -4.68 4.41 4.04
C GLN A 220 -5.31 3.68 2.84
N LEU A 221 -5.83 4.42 1.86
CA LEU A 221 -6.43 3.81 0.69
C LEU A 221 -5.42 2.88 -0.03
N GLY A 222 -5.86 1.65 -0.31
CA GLY A 222 -5.03 0.60 -0.92
C GLY A 222 -4.17 -0.20 0.06
N GLN A 223 -4.11 0.19 1.34
CA GLN A 223 -3.27 -0.48 2.35
C GLN A 223 -4.03 -1.54 3.15
N TYR A 224 -3.41 -2.71 3.31
CA TYR A 224 -3.86 -3.82 4.15
C TYR A 224 -2.80 -4.13 5.22
N GLU A 225 -3.14 -4.06 6.51
CA GLU A 225 -2.22 -4.42 7.60
C GLU A 225 -2.13 -5.93 7.81
N ASP A 226 -0.90 -6.46 7.78
CA ASP A 226 -0.60 -7.77 8.35
C ASP A 226 -0.19 -7.60 9.82
N ASP A 227 -1.03 -8.04 10.76
CA ASP A 227 -0.80 -7.88 12.20
C ASP A 227 0.53 -8.51 12.65
N GLU A 228 0.92 -9.62 12.00
CA GLU A 228 2.11 -10.40 12.35
C GLU A 228 3.40 -9.65 12.05
N THR A 229 3.44 -8.93 10.92
CA THR A 229 4.63 -8.18 10.46
C THR A 229 4.57 -6.71 10.86
N ARG A 230 3.37 -6.19 11.16
CA ARG A 230 3.06 -4.76 11.34
C ARG A 230 3.29 -3.91 10.10
N LEU A 231 3.48 -4.54 8.94
CA LEU A 231 3.60 -3.87 7.66
C LEU A 231 2.24 -3.73 7.01
N TYR A 232 2.09 -2.66 6.23
CA TYR A 232 0.93 -2.40 5.42
C TYR A 232 1.26 -2.81 3.99
N TYR A 233 0.67 -3.90 3.53
CA TYR A 233 0.72 -4.31 2.13
C TYR A 233 0.02 -3.26 1.27
N ASN A 234 0.75 -2.69 0.32
CA ASN A 234 0.26 -1.66 -0.58
C ASN A 234 0.64 -2.01 -2.02
N ARG A 235 0.00 -3.07 -2.54
CA ARG A 235 0.19 -3.71 -3.84
C ARG A 235 1.64 -4.01 -4.21
N PHE A 236 2.41 -3.03 -4.70
CA PHE A 236 3.80 -3.23 -5.12
C PHE A 236 4.83 -3.01 -4.02
N ARG A 237 4.46 -2.40 -2.89
CA ARG A 237 5.39 -2.14 -1.78
C ARG A 237 4.75 -2.47 -0.42
N TYR A 238 5.61 -2.56 0.59
CA TYR A 238 5.22 -2.74 1.98
C TYR A 238 5.62 -1.51 2.78
N TYR A 239 4.65 -0.91 3.47
CA TYR A 239 4.83 0.31 4.24
C TYR A 239 4.97 -0.01 5.73
N ASP A 240 5.99 0.54 6.40
CA ASP A 240 6.14 0.45 7.86
C ASP A 240 5.67 1.79 8.48
N PRO A 241 4.46 1.82 9.09
CA PRO A 241 3.89 3.05 9.65
C PRO A 241 4.72 3.60 10.83
N ARG A 242 5.59 2.79 11.43
CA ARG A 242 6.41 3.21 12.56
C ARG A 242 7.50 4.18 12.13
N ILE A 243 8.12 3.89 10.98
CA ILE A 243 9.12 4.77 10.37
C ILE A 243 8.49 5.75 9.38
N GLY A 244 7.26 5.49 8.93
CA GLY A 244 6.54 6.37 8.02
C GLY A 244 6.95 6.20 6.56
N ASN A 245 7.64 5.10 6.20
CA ASN A 245 8.26 4.87 4.90
C ASN A 245 7.99 3.45 4.38
N TYR A 246 8.14 3.27 3.07
CA TYR A 246 8.26 1.95 2.46
C TYR A 246 9.58 1.28 2.86
N ILE A 247 9.56 -0.06 2.91
CA ILE A 247 10.74 -0.86 3.23
C ILE A 247 11.52 -1.29 1.97
N SER A 248 11.04 -0.95 0.78
CA SER A 248 11.73 -1.14 -0.49
C SER A 248 11.73 0.15 -1.30
N GLN A 249 12.70 0.27 -2.20
CA GLN A 249 12.78 1.38 -3.14
C GLN A 249 11.56 1.36 -4.08
N ASP A 250 11.08 2.54 -4.50
CA ASP A 250 10.07 2.65 -5.56
C ASP A 250 10.50 1.86 -6.82
N PRO A 251 9.73 0.82 -7.24
CA PRO A 251 10.03 0.03 -8.43
C PRO A 251 10.11 0.86 -9.72
N ILE A 252 9.36 1.97 -9.83
CA ILE A 252 9.45 2.88 -10.97
C ILE A 252 10.51 3.98 -10.76
N ARG A 253 11.22 3.96 -9.63
CA ARG A 253 12.32 4.86 -9.28
C ARG A 253 11.93 6.33 -9.50
N LEU A 254 12.80 7.10 -10.16
CA LEU A 254 12.56 8.52 -10.46
C LEU A 254 11.40 8.75 -11.45
N ALA A 255 10.87 7.71 -12.10
CA ALA A 255 9.70 7.86 -12.98
C ALA A 255 8.42 8.16 -12.18
N GLY A 256 8.39 7.83 -10.88
CA GLY A 256 7.34 8.27 -9.95
C GLY A 256 7.38 9.77 -9.65
N ASN A 257 8.38 10.51 -10.17
CA ASN A 257 8.59 11.94 -9.92
C ASN A 257 8.82 12.31 -8.44
N ASN A 258 9.17 11.31 -7.63
CA ASN A 258 9.58 11.49 -6.24
C ASN A 258 11.09 11.33 -6.07
N PRO A 259 11.80 12.35 -5.57
CA PRO A 259 13.19 12.17 -5.15
C PRO A 259 13.33 11.27 -3.89
N THR A 260 12.28 11.13 -3.08
CA THR A 260 12.27 10.28 -1.87
C THR A 260 11.83 8.87 -2.23
N LEU A 261 12.80 8.03 -2.63
CA LEU A 261 12.51 6.71 -3.21
C LEU A 261 11.82 5.72 -2.25
N TYR A 262 11.89 5.96 -0.94
CA TYR A 262 11.21 5.18 0.10
C TYR A 262 10.00 5.91 0.71
N GLY A 263 9.73 7.14 0.29
CA GLY A 263 8.65 7.95 0.84
C GLY A 263 7.27 7.43 0.43
N TYR A 264 6.25 7.68 1.26
CA TYR A 264 4.86 7.35 0.96
C TYR A 264 4.25 8.32 -0.08
N VAL A 265 3.90 9.54 0.34
CA VAL A 265 3.36 10.61 -0.50
C VAL A 265 3.91 11.95 -0.05
N GLY A 266 3.79 13.02 -0.86
CA GLY A 266 4.24 14.36 -0.51
C GLY A 266 3.52 14.93 0.72
N ASP A 267 2.19 14.84 0.73
CA ASP A 267 1.30 15.31 1.80
C ASP A 267 0.22 14.24 2.10
N CYS A 268 0.28 13.65 3.30
CA CYS A 268 -0.60 12.56 3.71
C CYS A 268 -2.03 13.00 4.09
N ASN A 269 -2.36 14.29 4.04
CA ASN A 269 -3.73 14.76 4.26
C ASN A 269 -4.49 14.98 2.94
N THR A 270 -3.77 14.98 1.81
CA THR A 270 -4.34 15.32 0.50
C THR A 270 -3.97 14.33 -0.61
N GLN A 271 -3.05 13.40 -0.34
CA GLN A 271 -2.55 12.44 -1.31
C GLN A 271 -2.57 11.03 -0.74
N ASP A 272 -2.81 10.07 -1.63
CA ASP A 272 -2.76 8.64 -1.37
C ASP A 272 -1.85 7.98 -2.41
N ASP A 273 -1.16 6.91 -2.00
CA ASP A 273 -0.44 6.03 -2.93
C ASP A 273 -1.19 4.70 -3.01
N LEU A 274 -2.13 4.58 -3.94
CA LEU A 274 -3.04 3.43 -4.08
C LEU A 274 -2.34 2.13 -4.51
N PHE A 275 -1.13 2.23 -5.06
CA PHE A 275 -0.43 1.09 -5.66
C PHE A 275 0.90 0.80 -5.01
N GLY A 276 1.39 1.65 -4.11
CA GLY A 276 2.79 1.61 -3.73
C GLY A 276 3.69 2.02 -4.91
N LEU A 277 3.24 2.91 -5.79
CA LEU A 277 4.04 3.49 -6.86
C LEU A 277 3.59 4.93 -6.94
N GLU A 278 4.49 5.89 -6.73
CA GLU A 278 4.03 7.27 -6.68
C GLU A 278 3.27 7.66 -7.95
N CYS A 279 2.01 8.03 -7.73
CA CYS A 279 1.09 8.52 -8.74
C CYS A 279 1.33 10.02 -8.94
N GLY A 280 1.20 10.49 -10.18
CA GLY A 280 1.53 11.88 -10.50
C GLY A 280 0.63 12.87 -9.77
N THR A 281 1.06 14.12 -9.65
CA THR A 281 0.17 15.18 -9.15
C THR A 281 -0.65 15.79 -10.30
N PRO A 282 -1.73 16.55 -10.02
CA PRO A 282 -2.41 17.36 -11.04
C PRO A 282 -1.47 18.31 -11.80
N LYS A 283 -0.44 18.80 -11.10
CA LYS A 283 0.62 19.61 -11.69
C LYS A 283 1.49 18.82 -12.66
N ASP A 284 1.76 17.55 -12.38
CA ASP A 284 2.50 16.66 -13.28
C ASP A 284 1.66 16.27 -14.50
N ALA A 285 0.36 16.03 -14.29
CA ALA A 285 -0.58 15.82 -15.39
C ALA A 285 -0.58 17.03 -16.34
N GLN A 286 -0.67 18.26 -15.79
CA GLN A 286 -0.58 19.48 -16.59
C GLN A 286 0.74 19.55 -17.37
N LYS A 287 1.87 19.21 -16.75
CA LYS A 287 3.19 19.20 -17.41
C LYS A 287 3.26 18.15 -18.53
N LYS A 288 2.69 16.96 -18.33
CA LYS A 288 2.60 15.90 -19.34
C LYS A 288 1.73 16.31 -20.51
N ILE A 289 0.57 16.92 -20.27
CA ILE A 289 -0.32 17.45 -21.32
C ILE A 289 0.39 18.54 -22.14
N LYS A 290 1.06 19.50 -21.47
CA LYS A 290 1.86 20.55 -22.16
C LYS A 290 2.99 19.99 -23.04
N LYS A 291 3.51 18.80 -22.71
CA LYS A 291 4.54 18.10 -23.49
C LYS A 291 3.96 17.13 -24.54
N GLY A 292 2.64 17.02 -24.66
CA GLY A 292 2.00 16.06 -25.56
C GLY A 292 2.13 14.59 -25.13
N GLN A 293 2.40 14.33 -23.84
CA GLN A 293 2.65 13.00 -23.28
C GLN A 293 1.44 12.43 -22.51
N GLY A 294 0.32 13.15 -22.46
CA GLY A 294 -0.92 12.68 -21.83
C GLY A 294 -1.96 12.17 -22.84
N PRO A 295 -3.15 11.76 -22.37
CA PRO A 295 -4.24 11.29 -23.22
C PRO A 295 -4.61 12.33 -24.28
N ASN A 296 -4.80 11.87 -25.53
CA ASN A 296 -5.16 12.74 -26.65
C ASN A 296 -6.50 13.47 -26.45
N GLU A 297 -7.38 12.92 -25.60
CA GLU A 297 -8.69 13.49 -25.28
C GLU A 297 -8.61 14.76 -24.41
N ILE A 298 -7.54 14.94 -23.64
CA ILE A 298 -7.37 16.10 -22.76
C ILE A 298 -6.69 17.22 -23.57
N SER A 299 -7.31 18.38 -23.60
CA SER A 299 -6.78 19.58 -24.28
C SER A 299 -5.80 20.34 -23.39
N ARG A 300 -6.17 20.54 -22.12
CA ARG A 300 -5.40 21.29 -21.12
C ARG A 300 -5.85 20.90 -19.71
N ILE A 301 -5.01 21.22 -18.74
CA ILE A 301 -5.31 21.07 -17.32
C ILE A 301 -5.01 22.42 -16.67
N ASP A 302 -5.97 22.93 -15.91
CA ASP A 302 -5.86 24.23 -15.26
C ASP A 302 -5.64 24.06 -13.76
N ALA A 303 -4.84 24.96 -13.20
CA ALA A 303 -4.60 25.05 -11.78
C ALA A 303 -5.73 25.84 -11.10
N PRO A 304 -6.00 25.60 -9.81
CA PRO A 304 -6.97 26.39 -9.06
C PRO A 304 -6.55 27.86 -9.01
N GLN A 305 -7.54 28.75 -9.12
CA GLN A 305 -7.35 30.20 -9.06
C GLN A 305 -7.56 30.71 -7.64
N SER A 306 -6.57 31.43 -7.09
CA SER A 306 -6.58 31.87 -5.69
C SER A 306 -7.67 32.89 -5.35
N ASN A 307 -8.25 33.55 -6.35
CA ASN A 307 -9.31 34.53 -6.23
C ASN A 307 -10.72 33.94 -6.39
N VAL A 308 -10.83 32.63 -6.66
CA VAL A 308 -12.12 31.94 -6.85
C VAL A 308 -12.30 30.94 -5.69
N PRO A 309 -13.29 31.15 -4.80
CA PRO A 309 -13.62 30.18 -3.77
C PRO A 309 -13.88 28.80 -4.38
N ASP A 310 -13.41 27.76 -3.70
CA ASP A 310 -13.56 26.36 -4.12
C ASP A 310 -13.00 26.03 -5.52
N SER A 311 -12.10 26.87 -6.04
CA SER A 311 -11.42 26.58 -7.30
C SER A 311 -10.55 25.33 -7.15
N GLN A 312 -10.71 24.40 -8.07
CA GLN A 312 -9.98 23.14 -8.10
C GLN A 312 -9.15 23.01 -9.39
N TRP A 313 -8.23 22.04 -9.38
CA TRP A 313 -7.67 21.54 -10.63
C TRP A 313 -8.78 20.97 -11.50
N HIS A 314 -8.75 21.23 -12.79
CA HIS A 314 -9.75 20.68 -13.70
C HIS A 314 -9.15 20.39 -15.07
N ALA A 315 -9.55 19.24 -15.64
CA ALA A 315 -9.03 18.72 -16.91
C ALA A 315 -10.07 18.94 -18.01
N HIS A 316 -9.68 19.72 -19.02
CA HIS A 316 -10.52 20.09 -20.15
C HIS A 316 -10.45 19.06 -21.27
N GLY A 317 -11.58 18.72 -21.86
CA GLY A 317 -11.68 17.87 -23.03
C GLY A 317 -11.36 18.60 -24.33
N LYS A 318 -10.97 17.84 -25.36
CA LYS A 318 -10.96 18.33 -26.74
C LYS A 318 -12.37 18.30 -27.31
N GLY A 319 -13.11 19.40 -27.17
CA GLY A 319 -14.48 19.51 -27.65
C GLY A 319 -14.93 20.95 -27.86
N LYS A 320 -16.06 21.13 -28.55
CA LYS A 320 -16.62 22.45 -28.90
C LYS A 320 -17.14 23.26 -27.69
N TRP A 321 -17.30 22.62 -26.54
CA TRP A 321 -18.03 23.16 -25.38
C TRP A 321 -17.15 23.39 -24.14
N ASP A 322 -15.82 23.31 -24.27
CA ASP A 322 -14.82 23.49 -23.19
C ASP A 322 -15.17 22.72 -21.89
N GLY A 323 -15.79 21.55 -22.04
CA GLY A 323 -16.18 20.73 -20.91
C GLY A 323 -14.98 20.22 -20.14
N ALA A 324 -15.08 20.21 -18.82
CA ALA A 324 -14.01 19.79 -17.94
C ALA A 324 -14.52 18.96 -16.76
N ILE A 325 -13.59 18.23 -16.14
CA ILE A 325 -13.83 17.51 -14.91
C ILE A 325 -12.92 18.04 -13.81
N ASN A 326 -13.52 18.43 -12.69
CA ASN A 326 -12.83 18.89 -11.50
C ASN A 326 -12.09 17.74 -10.81
N LEU A 327 -11.14 18.07 -9.95
CA LEU A 327 -10.32 17.10 -9.22
C LEU A 327 -11.16 16.15 -8.36
N ASP A 328 -12.26 16.66 -7.78
CA ASP A 328 -13.23 15.87 -7.02
C ASP A 328 -14.18 15.02 -7.87
N GLY A 329 -14.08 15.12 -9.20
CA GLY A 329 -14.87 14.40 -10.16
C GLY A 329 -16.18 15.08 -10.59
N SER A 330 -16.49 16.25 -10.02
CA SER A 330 -17.63 17.06 -10.47
C SER A 330 -17.39 17.63 -11.88
N ILE A 331 -18.48 17.86 -12.61
CA ILE A 331 -18.43 18.42 -13.97
C ILE A 331 -18.26 19.94 -13.87
N HIS A 332 -17.31 20.47 -14.64
CA HIS A 332 -17.09 21.90 -14.85
C HIS A 332 -17.56 22.27 -16.26
N ASP A 333 -18.51 23.22 -16.35
CA ASP A 333 -19.22 23.65 -17.55
C ASP A 333 -20.06 22.58 -18.26
N SER A 334 -19.44 21.50 -18.75
CA SER A 334 -20.11 20.39 -19.44
C SER A 334 -19.30 19.10 -19.39
N ASP A 335 -19.94 17.93 -19.55
CA ASP A 335 -19.24 16.64 -19.50
C ASP A 335 -18.26 16.48 -20.69
N PRO A 336 -16.94 16.35 -20.45
CA PRO A 336 -15.95 16.15 -21.51
C PRO A 336 -16.03 14.77 -22.18
N LYS A 337 -16.84 13.84 -21.66
CA LYS A 337 -17.02 12.46 -22.16
C LYS A 337 -15.70 11.69 -22.29
N PHE A 338 -14.84 11.80 -21.27
CA PHE A 338 -13.58 11.07 -21.23
C PHE A 338 -13.79 9.56 -21.24
N SER A 339 -12.99 8.85 -22.04
CA SER A 339 -12.98 7.39 -22.06
C SER A 339 -12.50 6.83 -20.71
N ASN A 340 -12.84 5.56 -20.44
CA ASN A 340 -12.37 4.87 -19.23
C ASN A 340 -10.83 4.86 -19.11
N LYS A 341 -10.12 4.86 -20.24
CA LYS A 341 -8.66 4.96 -20.29
C LYS A 341 -8.17 6.33 -19.82
N THR A 342 -8.81 7.41 -20.29
CA THR A 342 -8.48 8.78 -19.86
C THR A 342 -8.85 9.01 -18.40
N LYS A 343 -10.02 8.53 -17.95
CA LYS A 343 -10.42 8.59 -16.53
C LYS A 343 -9.46 7.82 -15.62
N LYS A 344 -9.02 6.63 -16.03
CA LYS A 344 -7.97 5.89 -15.31
C LYS A 344 -6.67 6.69 -15.21
N TRP A 345 -6.23 7.31 -16.31
CA TRP A 345 -5.03 8.15 -16.28
C TRP A 345 -5.18 9.39 -15.38
N LEU A 346 -6.37 10.01 -15.35
CA LEU A 346 -6.67 11.11 -14.44
C LEU A 346 -6.65 10.66 -12.98
N ARG A 347 -7.16 9.46 -12.65
CA ARG A 347 -7.04 8.85 -11.32
C ARG A 347 -5.58 8.63 -10.90
N GLU A 348 -4.73 8.17 -11.82
CA GLU A 348 -3.27 8.08 -11.62
C GLU A 348 -2.59 9.44 -11.39
N HIS A 349 -3.34 10.56 -11.56
CA HIS A 349 -2.87 11.91 -11.28
C HIS A 349 -3.72 12.69 -10.25
N GLY A 350 -4.53 11.97 -9.45
CA GLY A 350 -5.24 12.52 -8.31
C GLY A 350 -6.70 12.95 -8.54
N TRP A 351 -7.28 12.75 -9.73
CA TRP A 351 -8.71 12.99 -9.96
C TRP A 351 -9.58 11.85 -9.40
N LYS A 352 -10.74 12.18 -8.82
CA LYS A 352 -11.74 11.24 -8.31
C LYS A 352 -12.84 10.94 -9.36
N VAL A 353 -12.45 10.40 -10.53
CA VAL A 353 -13.30 10.27 -11.74
C VAL A 353 -13.42 8.85 -12.28
#